data_AF-A0A819YJ85-F1
#
_entry.id   AF-A0A819YJ85-F1
#
_cell.length_a   1.000
_cell.length_b   1.000
_cell.length_c   1.000
_cell.angle_alpha   90.00
_cell.angle_beta   90.00
_cell.angle_gamma   90.00
#
_symmetry.space_group_name_H-M   'P 1'
#
loop_
_entity.id
_entity.type
_entity.pdbx_description
1 polymer ?
#
loop_
_entity_poly.entity_id
_entity_poly.type
_entity_poly.pdbx_seq_one_letter_code
_entity_poly.pdbx_strand_id
1 'polypeptide(L)'
;AESFAYLLRKIENYQSFIDYLFDRKQQCDENELESLALVFSETCQNVQSTFHSCTKSLLTCLWKKFLEKPKQLQSCITTIYSLLIQHATKQNVDILWSCFMNIYRSINHNESTIVYQTFYDIFQLFIEHKMLIDMDLCCEFLTIVKTYNNNDFFVCHKWICFFLIEQVFL
;
A
#
# COMPACT_ATOMS: atom_id res chain seq x y z
N ALA A 1 16.15 -10.66 -8.42
CA ALA A 1 14.75 -10.53 -7.96
C ALA A 1 13.80 -11.37 -8.82
N GLU A 2 13.85 -11.26 -10.15
CA GLU A 2 12.93 -11.94 -11.10
C GLU A 2 12.78 -13.46 -10.89
N SER A 3 13.87 -14.21 -10.69
CA SER A 3 13.80 -15.66 -10.47
C SER A 3 13.03 -16.03 -9.20
N PHE A 4 13.16 -15.22 -8.14
CA PHE A 4 12.39 -15.41 -6.92
C PHE A 4 10.93 -14.98 -7.12
N ALA A 5 10.68 -13.88 -7.83
CA ALA A 5 9.33 -13.45 -8.18
C ALA A 5 8.56 -14.55 -8.93
N TYR A 6 9.21 -15.23 -9.87
CA TYR A 6 8.62 -16.38 -10.56
C TYR A 6 8.20 -17.50 -9.59
N LEU A 7 9.07 -17.88 -8.65
CA LEU A 7 8.75 -18.90 -7.63
C LEU A 7 7.64 -18.44 -6.69
N LEU A 8 7.66 -17.17 -6.26
CA LEU A 8 6.64 -16.62 -5.37
C LEU A 8 5.26 -16.59 -6.05
N ARG A 9 5.16 -16.39 -7.37
CA ARG A 9 3.90 -16.50 -8.11
C ARG A 9 3.29 -17.91 -8.10
N LYS A 10 4.05 -18.94 -7.71
CA LYS A 10 3.60 -20.34 -7.61
C LYS A 10 3.17 -20.75 -6.21
N ILE A 11 3.29 -19.86 -5.22
CA ILE A 11 2.84 -20.14 -3.85
C ILE A 11 1.31 -20.16 -3.82
N GLU A 12 0.74 -21.26 -3.31
CA GLU A 12 -0.71 -21.41 -3.15
C GLU A 12 -1.22 -20.70 -1.88
N ASN A 13 -0.42 -20.68 -0.81
CA ASN A 13 -0.76 -20.06 0.46
C ASN A 13 0.26 -18.98 0.85
N TYR A 14 -0.02 -17.75 0.44
CA TYR A 14 0.81 -16.60 0.77
C TYR A 14 0.83 -16.29 2.27
N GLN A 15 -0.28 -16.50 2.99
CA GLN A 15 -0.35 -16.14 4.41
C GLN A 15 0.69 -16.91 5.21
N SER A 16 0.75 -18.24 5.07
CA SER A 16 1.73 -19.06 5.79
C SER A 16 3.18 -18.72 5.42
N PHE A 17 3.44 -18.34 4.16
CA PHE A 17 4.76 -17.88 3.73
C PHE A 17 5.16 -16.55 4.37
N ILE A 18 4.25 -15.57 4.36
CA ILE A 18 4.45 -14.24 4.96
C ILE A 18 4.64 -14.35 6.47
N ASP A 19 3.83 -15.18 7.15
CA ASP A 19 3.97 -15.47 8.57
C ASP A 19 5.33 -16.08 8.87
N TYR A 20 5.74 -17.10 8.11
CA TYR A 20 7.06 -17.71 8.24
C TYR A 20 8.21 -16.69 8.08
N LEU A 21 8.08 -15.77 7.12
CA LEU A 21 9.12 -14.79 6.83
C LEU A 21 9.27 -13.75 7.96
N PHE A 22 8.15 -13.28 8.52
CA PHE A 22 8.14 -12.16 9.46
C PHE A 22 7.95 -12.54 10.93
N ASP A 23 7.60 -13.79 11.26
CA ASP A 23 7.45 -14.24 12.65
C ASP A 23 8.70 -14.80 13.28
N ARG A 24 9.67 -15.24 12.47
CA ARG A 24 10.92 -15.81 13.00
C ARG A 24 11.92 -14.77 13.46
N LYS A 25 11.75 -13.51 13.08
CA LYS A 25 12.68 -12.42 13.38
C LYS A 25 12.02 -11.39 14.29
N GLN A 26 12.64 -11.13 15.45
CA GLN A 26 12.23 -10.03 16.34
C GLN A 26 12.52 -8.66 15.70
N GLN A 27 13.56 -8.56 14.86
CA GLN A 27 13.89 -7.40 14.04
C GLN A 27 14.40 -7.88 12.68
N CYS A 28 13.87 -7.31 11.60
CA CYS A 28 14.46 -7.44 10.28
C CYS A 28 15.39 -6.26 10.02
N ASP A 29 16.50 -6.52 9.33
CA ASP A 29 17.36 -5.44 8.82
C ASP A 29 16.58 -4.62 7.78
N GLU A 30 16.79 -3.31 7.75
CA GLU A 30 16.11 -2.39 6.84
C GLU A 30 16.44 -2.72 5.38
N ASN A 31 17.71 -3.05 5.09
CA ASN A 31 18.14 -3.48 3.75
C ASN A 31 17.46 -4.77 3.30
N GLU A 32 17.18 -5.69 4.25
CA GLU A 32 16.48 -6.93 3.96
C GLU A 32 15.01 -6.65 3.62
N LEU A 33 14.35 -5.76 4.38
CA LEU A 33 12.97 -5.36 4.13
C LEU A 33 12.82 -4.66 2.77
N GLU A 34 13.78 -3.82 2.39
CA GLU A 34 13.82 -3.18 1.07
C GLU A 34 14.04 -4.21 -0.04
N SER A 35 14.97 -5.16 0.14
CA SER A 35 15.20 -6.24 -0.81
C SER A 35 13.96 -7.13 -0.98
N LEU A 36 13.25 -7.40 0.11
CA LEU A 36 11.98 -8.13 0.08
C LEU A 36 10.88 -7.33 -0.62
N ALA A 37 10.80 -6.01 -0.37
CA ALA A 37 9.85 -5.13 -1.06
C ALA A 37 10.06 -5.17 -2.58
N LEU A 38 11.30 -5.12 -3.05
CA LEU A 38 11.64 -5.27 -4.47
C LEU A 38 11.13 -6.61 -5.01
N VAL A 39 11.43 -7.72 -4.33
CA VAL A 39 10.99 -9.06 -4.77
C VAL A 39 9.47 -9.19 -4.78
N PHE A 40 8.77 -8.64 -3.79
CA PHE A 40 7.29 -8.65 -3.74
C PHE A 40 6.67 -7.77 -4.82
N SER A 41 7.23 -6.60 -5.09
CA SER A 41 6.77 -5.73 -6.16
C SER A 41 6.92 -6.42 -7.52
N GLU A 42 8.08 -7.02 -7.81
CA GLU A 42 8.33 -7.83 -9.01
C GLU A 42 7.37 -9.01 -9.12
N THR A 43 7.04 -9.66 -8.00
CA THR A 43 6.06 -10.76 -7.97
C THR A 43 4.68 -10.29 -8.44
N CYS A 44 4.27 -9.09 -8.04
CA CYS A 44 3.01 -8.48 -8.42
C CYS A 44 3.01 -7.94 -9.85
N GLN A 45 4.15 -7.44 -10.33
CA GLN A 45 4.27 -6.89 -11.68
C GLN A 45 4.25 -8.02 -12.72
N ASN A 46 3.61 -7.74 -13.85
CA ASN A 46 3.66 -8.54 -15.05
C ASN A 46 4.13 -7.67 -16.22
N VAL A 47 4.36 -8.28 -17.38
CA VAL A 47 4.79 -7.56 -18.59
C VAL A 47 3.80 -6.45 -18.97
N GLN A 48 4.31 -5.42 -19.65
CA GLN A 48 3.52 -4.32 -20.22
C GLN A 48 2.68 -3.55 -19.18
N SER A 49 3.27 -3.22 -18.03
CA SER A 49 2.61 -2.43 -16.98
C SER A 49 1.34 -3.06 -16.41
N THR A 50 1.14 -4.38 -16.58
CA THR A 50 0.01 -5.11 -15.98
C THR A 50 0.38 -5.73 -14.64
N PHE A 51 -0.62 -6.11 -13.85
CA PHE A 51 -0.43 -6.87 -12.61
C PHE A 51 -0.71 -8.35 -12.81
N HIS A 52 0.05 -9.19 -12.11
CA HIS A 52 -0.17 -10.62 -12.09
C HIS A 52 -1.44 -10.98 -11.30
N SER A 53 -2.06 -12.12 -11.60
CA SER A 53 -3.30 -12.56 -10.94
C SER A 53 -3.14 -12.79 -9.43
N CYS A 54 -1.91 -13.03 -8.96
CA CYS A 54 -1.61 -13.23 -7.54
C CYS A 54 -1.52 -11.92 -6.73
N THR A 55 -1.42 -10.75 -7.38
CA THR A 55 -1.18 -9.44 -6.72
C THR A 55 -2.15 -9.18 -5.60
N LYS A 56 -3.45 -9.38 -5.83
CA LYS A 56 -4.49 -9.16 -4.82
C LYS A 56 -4.28 -10.04 -3.58
N SER A 57 -3.96 -11.32 -3.78
CA SER A 57 -3.74 -12.25 -2.68
C SER A 57 -2.49 -11.89 -1.88
N LEU A 58 -1.37 -11.62 -2.57
CA LEU A 58 -0.10 -11.29 -1.94
C LEU A 58 -0.20 -9.98 -1.15
N LEU A 59 -0.72 -8.91 -1.76
CA LEU A 59 -0.88 -7.62 -1.08
C LEU A 59 -1.83 -7.71 0.13
N THR A 60 -2.91 -8.50 0.03
CA THR A 60 -3.82 -8.71 1.16
C THR A 60 -3.11 -9.36 2.35
N CYS A 61 -2.30 -10.40 2.10
CA CYS A 61 -1.52 -11.07 3.16
C CYS A 61 -0.46 -10.15 3.76
N LEU A 62 0.24 -9.37 2.94
CA LEU A 62 1.23 -8.39 3.38
C LEU A 62 0.59 -7.30 4.25
N TRP A 63 -0.56 -6.77 3.85
CA TRP A 63 -1.31 -5.80 4.64
C TRP A 63 -1.77 -6.36 5.99
N LYS A 64 -2.32 -7.57 6.01
CA LYS A 64 -2.68 -8.24 7.26
C LYS A 64 -1.47 -8.34 8.19
N LYS A 65 -0.32 -8.74 7.65
CA LYS A 65 0.91 -8.84 8.45
C LYS A 65 1.40 -7.49 8.94
N PHE A 66 1.27 -6.44 8.12
CA PHE A 66 1.59 -5.08 8.52
C PHE A 66 0.71 -4.60 9.68
N LEU A 67 -0.59 -4.90 9.68
CA LEU A 67 -1.46 -4.55 10.80
C LEU A 67 -1.03 -5.24 12.10
N GLU A 68 -0.50 -6.46 12.03
CA GLU A 68 0.08 -7.15 13.19
C GLU A 68 1.42 -6.54 13.64
N LYS A 69 2.25 -6.08 12.68
CA LYS A 69 3.63 -5.61 12.93
C LYS A 69 3.95 -4.29 12.21
N PRO A 70 3.25 -3.19 12.52
CA PRO A 70 3.31 -1.97 11.73
C PRO A 70 4.71 -1.33 11.72
N LYS A 71 5.38 -1.32 12.88
CA LYS A 71 6.75 -0.80 13.01
C LYS A 71 7.77 -1.55 12.17
N GLN A 72 7.60 -2.85 12.00
CA GLN A 72 8.54 -3.70 11.27
C GLN A 72 8.32 -3.61 9.77
N LEU A 73 7.07 -3.45 9.33
CA LEU A 73 6.69 -3.61 7.93
C LEU A 73 6.36 -2.30 7.21
N GLN A 74 6.33 -1.17 7.91
CA GLN A 74 6.02 0.14 7.33
C GLN A 74 6.85 0.43 6.07
N SER A 75 8.19 0.39 6.17
CA SER A 75 9.07 0.68 5.04
C SER A 75 8.84 -0.29 3.88
N CYS A 76 8.70 -1.58 4.17
CA CYS A 76 8.45 -2.61 3.16
C CYS A 76 7.15 -2.34 2.39
N ILE A 77 6.04 -2.07 3.10
CA ILE A 77 4.74 -1.83 2.48
C ILE A 77 4.72 -0.54 1.66
N THR A 78 5.28 0.55 2.20
CA THR A 78 5.37 1.81 1.47
C THR A 78 6.21 1.66 0.20
N THR A 79 7.35 0.97 0.27
CA THR A 79 8.21 0.70 -0.90
C THR A 79 7.49 -0.14 -1.95
N ILE A 80 6.78 -1.21 -1.55
CA ILE A 80 5.98 -2.01 -2.48
C ILE A 80 4.96 -1.14 -3.20
N TYR A 81 4.18 -0.33 -2.48
CA TYR A 81 3.16 0.51 -3.10
C TYR A 81 3.76 1.59 -4.00
N SER A 82 4.89 2.19 -3.62
CA SER A 82 5.62 3.13 -4.48
C SER A 82 5.99 2.52 -5.83
N LEU A 83 6.60 1.33 -5.81
CA LEU A 83 7.01 0.62 -7.03
C LEU A 83 5.81 0.17 -7.87
N LEU A 84 4.72 -0.28 -7.22
CA LEU A 84 3.53 -0.73 -7.93
C LEU A 84 2.74 0.43 -8.54
N ILE A 85 2.63 1.57 -7.86
CA ILE A 85 1.96 2.77 -8.39
C ILE A 85 2.74 3.34 -9.58
N GLN A 86 4.08 3.35 -9.51
CA GLN A 86 4.93 3.76 -10.64
C GLN A 86 4.80 2.83 -11.86
N HIS A 87 4.56 1.54 -11.64
CA HIS A 87 4.33 0.57 -12.71
C HIS A 87 2.90 0.59 -13.25
N ALA A 88 1.93 0.99 -12.42
CA ALA A 88 0.52 0.97 -12.76
C ALA A 88 0.17 1.91 -13.92
N THR A 89 -0.90 1.57 -14.63
CA THR A 89 -1.57 2.47 -15.55
C THR A 89 -2.93 2.85 -14.97
N LYS A 90 -3.55 3.92 -15.48
CA LYS A 90 -4.92 4.29 -15.11
C LYS A 90 -5.94 3.16 -15.35
N GLN A 91 -5.62 2.19 -16.22
CA GLN A 91 -6.52 1.08 -16.57
C GLN A 91 -6.47 -0.08 -15.55
N ASN A 92 -5.44 -0.18 -14.73
CA ASN A 92 -5.24 -1.32 -13.81
C ASN A 92 -4.91 -0.93 -12.37
N VAL A 93 -4.89 0.38 -12.08
CA VAL A 93 -4.66 0.88 -10.73
C VAL A 93 -5.80 0.54 -9.77
N ASP A 94 -6.97 0.15 -10.31
CA ASP A 94 -8.11 -0.38 -9.56
C ASP A 94 -7.77 -1.59 -8.71
N ILE A 95 -6.82 -2.43 -9.15
CA ILE A 95 -6.35 -3.57 -8.38
C ILE A 95 -5.66 -3.10 -7.09
N LEU A 96 -4.75 -2.14 -7.19
CA LEU A 96 -4.02 -1.58 -6.05
C LEU A 96 -4.96 -0.81 -5.12
N TRP A 97 -5.79 0.06 -5.72
CA TRP A 97 -6.75 0.88 -5.00
C TRP A 97 -7.74 0.03 -4.20
N SER A 98 -8.28 -1.03 -4.82
CA SER A 98 -9.19 -1.95 -4.15
C SER A 98 -8.52 -2.68 -3.00
N CYS A 99 -7.25 -3.10 -3.16
CA CYS A 99 -6.52 -3.73 -2.05
C CYS A 99 -6.32 -2.75 -0.90
N PHE A 100 -5.88 -1.52 -1.20
CA PHE A 100 -5.68 -0.45 -0.24
C PHE A 100 -6.97 -0.12 0.53
N MET A 101 -8.06 0.17 -0.17
CA MET A 101 -9.32 0.59 0.46
C MET A 101 -10.03 -0.54 1.22
N ASN A 102 -9.96 -1.78 0.73
CA ASN A 102 -10.57 -2.91 1.45
C ASN A 102 -9.89 -3.15 2.81
N ILE A 103 -8.56 -3.03 2.86
CA ILE A 103 -7.84 -3.13 4.13
C ILE A 103 -8.14 -1.91 4.99
N TYR A 104 -8.06 -0.70 4.43
CA TYR A 104 -8.35 0.53 5.16
C TYR A 104 -9.70 0.48 5.89
N ARG A 105 -10.76 0.01 5.21
CA ARG A 105 -12.10 -0.15 5.78
C ARG A 105 -12.20 -1.22 6.87
N SER A 106 -11.25 -2.15 6.92
CA SER A 106 -11.20 -3.19 7.95
C SER A 106 -10.44 -2.76 9.22
N ILE A 107 -9.75 -1.62 9.17
CA ILE A 107 -8.98 -1.06 10.29
C ILE A 107 -9.97 -0.54 11.35
N ASN A 108 -9.74 -0.93 12.59
CA ASN A 108 -10.54 -0.43 13.70
C ASN A 108 -10.10 0.99 14.09
N HIS A 109 -11.02 1.77 14.64
CA HIS A 109 -10.83 3.14 15.12
C HIS A 109 -9.78 3.31 16.24
N ASN A 110 -9.16 2.22 16.73
CA ASN A 110 -8.16 2.21 17.80
C ASN A 110 -6.77 1.77 17.31
N GLU A 111 -6.55 1.72 16.01
CA GLU A 111 -5.27 1.30 15.43
C GLU A 111 -4.16 2.33 15.68
N SER A 112 -2.90 1.86 15.61
CA SER A 112 -1.75 2.71 15.94
C SER A 112 -1.55 3.87 14.96
N THR A 113 -1.00 4.99 15.42
CA THR A 113 -0.67 6.15 14.57
C THR A 113 0.18 5.78 13.35
N ILE A 114 1.08 4.79 13.49
CA ILE A 114 1.94 4.32 12.40
C ILE A 114 1.12 3.69 11.27
N VAL A 115 0.04 2.98 11.60
CA VAL A 115 -0.88 2.41 10.60
C VAL A 115 -1.48 3.54 9.78
N TYR A 116 -2.13 4.51 10.43
CA TYR A 116 -2.74 5.64 9.73
C TYR A 116 -1.74 6.48 8.93
N GLN A 117 -0.53 6.70 9.46
CA GLN A 117 0.54 7.40 8.74
C GLN A 117 0.94 6.64 7.48
N THR A 118 1.14 5.32 7.57
CA THR A 118 1.51 4.49 6.41
C THR A 118 0.43 4.50 5.34
N PHE A 119 -0.84 4.40 5.75
CA PHE A 119 -1.97 4.53 4.82
C PHE A 119 -1.98 5.90 4.14
N TYR A 120 -1.68 6.95 4.89
CA TYR A 120 -1.61 8.29 4.36
C TYR A 120 -0.45 8.49 3.38
N ASP A 121 0.74 8.03 3.72
CA ASP A 121 1.92 8.10 2.84
C ASP A 121 1.62 7.42 1.49
N ILE A 122 0.97 6.25 1.52
CA ILE A 122 0.56 5.53 0.31
C ILE A 122 -0.54 6.26 -0.44
N PHE A 123 -1.50 6.88 0.26
CA PHE A 123 -2.53 7.71 -0.37
C PHE A 123 -1.91 8.91 -1.10
N GLN A 124 -0.88 9.55 -0.53
CA GLN A 124 -0.14 10.62 -1.20
C GLN A 124 0.50 10.13 -2.51
N LEU A 125 1.06 8.92 -2.54
CA LEU A 125 1.60 8.34 -3.78
C LEU A 125 0.54 8.22 -4.89
N PHE A 126 -0.70 7.82 -4.54
CA PHE A 126 -1.80 7.80 -5.52
C PHE A 126 -2.14 9.19 -6.05
N ILE A 127 -2.11 10.22 -5.19
CA ILE A 127 -2.35 11.61 -5.59
C ILE A 127 -1.26 12.10 -6.54
N GLU A 128 0.00 11.95 -6.15
CA GLU A 128 1.18 12.40 -6.90
C GLU A 128 1.20 11.82 -8.32
N HIS A 129 0.83 10.55 -8.46
CA HIS A 129 0.78 9.84 -9.74
C HIS A 129 -0.54 10.03 -10.50
N LYS A 130 -1.48 10.82 -9.97
CA LYS A 130 -2.82 11.06 -10.56
C LYS A 130 -3.60 9.77 -10.80
N MET A 131 -3.56 8.86 -9.82
CA MET A 131 -4.12 7.51 -9.86
C MET A 131 -5.30 7.31 -8.89
N LEU A 132 -6.00 8.39 -8.54
CA LEU A 132 -7.22 8.31 -7.74
C LEU A 132 -8.38 7.81 -8.60
N ILE A 133 -9.22 6.96 -8.04
CA ILE A 133 -10.32 6.32 -8.77
C ILE A 133 -11.68 6.86 -8.33
N ASP A 134 -11.86 7.08 -7.03
CA ASP A 134 -13.14 7.44 -6.45
C ASP A 134 -12.98 8.57 -5.44
N MET A 135 -13.52 9.73 -5.79
CA MET A 135 -13.41 10.97 -5.03
C MET A 135 -14.19 10.93 -3.72
N ASP A 136 -15.30 10.20 -3.67
CA ASP A 136 -16.09 10.07 -2.44
C ASP A 136 -15.30 9.25 -1.41
N LEU A 137 -14.65 8.19 -1.87
CA LEU A 137 -13.77 7.37 -1.05
C LEU A 137 -12.51 8.12 -0.60
N CYS A 138 -11.97 9.01 -1.45
CA CYS A 138 -10.88 9.90 -1.06
C CYS A 138 -11.31 10.85 0.06
N CYS A 139 -12.50 11.43 -0.05
CA CYS A 139 -13.07 12.32 0.98
C CYS A 139 -13.33 11.58 2.30
N GLU A 140 -13.87 10.36 2.23
CA GLU A 140 -14.06 9.46 3.37
C GLU A 140 -12.72 9.23 4.11
N PHE A 141 -11.70 8.80 3.36
CA PHE A 141 -10.36 8.55 3.89
C PHE A 141 -9.76 9.78 4.58
N LEU A 142 -9.78 10.94 3.91
CA LEU A 142 -9.21 12.17 4.44
C LEU A 142 -9.91 12.69 5.70
N THR A 143 -11.23 12.49 5.79
CA THR A 143 -12.02 12.89 6.96
C THR A 143 -11.63 12.09 8.20
N ILE A 144 -11.43 10.78 8.03
CA ILE A 144 -11.04 9.88 9.10
C ILE A 144 -9.58 10.12 9.48
N VAL A 145 -8.63 10.22 8.54
CA VAL A 145 -7.21 10.46 8.91
C VAL A 145 -7.05 11.80 9.67
N LYS A 146 -7.83 12.83 9.31
CA LYS A 146 -7.86 14.12 10.02
C LYS A 146 -8.32 14.01 11.48
N THR A 147 -9.19 13.05 11.81
CA THR A 147 -9.66 12.85 13.18
C THR A 147 -8.64 12.16 14.08
N TYR A 148 -7.64 11.46 13.51
CA TYR A 148 -6.63 10.69 14.25
C TYR A 148 -5.26 11.34 14.37
N ASN A 149 -4.95 12.38 13.59
CA ASN A 149 -3.66 13.08 13.63
C ASN A 149 -3.81 14.54 14.08
N ASN A 150 -3.28 14.85 15.26
CA ASN A 150 -3.24 16.21 15.81
C ASN A 150 -2.18 17.06 15.09
N ASN A 151 -2.64 18.19 14.54
CA ASN A 151 -1.93 19.38 14.07
C ASN A 151 -1.07 19.33 12.78
N ASP A 152 -0.25 18.30 12.52
CA ASP A 152 0.65 18.35 11.34
C ASP A 152 -0.05 18.07 9.99
N PHE A 153 -1.25 17.47 10.03
CA PHE A 153 -2.01 17.09 8.84
C PHE A 153 -2.73 18.27 8.13
N PHE A 154 -2.92 19.39 8.84
CA PHE A 154 -3.76 20.49 8.38
C PHE A 154 -3.18 21.21 7.14
N VAL A 155 -1.85 21.21 7.00
CA VAL A 155 -1.17 21.82 5.86
C VAL A 155 -1.35 20.97 4.59
N CYS A 156 -1.22 19.65 4.70
CA CYS A 156 -1.38 18.76 3.54
C CYS A 156 -2.84 18.62 3.09
N HIS A 157 -3.80 18.59 4.01
CA HIS A 157 -5.23 18.50 3.66
C HIS A 157 -5.67 19.67 2.75
N LYS A 158 -5.14 20.88 2.94
CA LYS A 158 -5.42 22.03 2.06
C LYS A 158 -4.88 21.82 0.64
N TRP A 159 -3.67 21.29 0.50
CA TRP A 159 -3.05 20.99 -0.79
C TRP A 159 -3.77 19.86 -1.52
N ILE A 160 -4.17 18.81 -0.80
CA ILE A 160 -4.93 17.70 -1.38
C ILE A 160 -6.30 18.20 -1.86
N CYS A 161 -7.04 18.97 -1.05
CA CYS A 161 -8.30 19.56 -1.50
C CYS A 161 -8.12 20.46 -2.73
N PHE A 162 -7.02 21.23 -2.81
CA PHE A 162 -6.72 22.04 -3.99
C PHE A 162 -6.42 21.18 -5.24
N PHE A 163 -5.63 20.12 -5.10
CA PHE A 163 -5.30 19.20 -6.20
C PHE A 163 -6.52 18.37 -6.66
N LEU A 164 -7.38 17.96 -5.72
CA LEU A 164 -8.64 17.30 -6.02
C LEU A 164 -9.60 18.22 -6.79
N ILE A 165 -9.61 19.52 -6.47
CA ILE A 165 -10.34 20.53 -7.25
C ILE A 165 -9.74 20.65 -8.66
N GLU A 166 -8.41 20.69 -8.82
CA GLU A 166 -7.80 20.74 -10.16
C GLU A 166 -8.11 19.52 -11.03
N GLN A 167 -8.24 18.31 -10.44
CA GLN A 167 -8.61 17.10 -11.21
C GLN A 167 -10.08 17.03 -11.62
N VAL A 168 -10.98 17.73 -10.92
CA VAL A 168 -12.42 17.74 -11.21
C VAL A 168 -12.77 18.82 -12.24
N PHE A 169 -11.96 19.88 -12.36
CA PHE A 169 -12.26 21.07 -13.16
C PHE A 169 -11.38 21.26 -14.42
N LEU A 170 -10.51 20.30 -14.77
CA LEU A 170 -9.71 20.24 -16.00
C LEU A 170 -9.85 18.89 -16.70
#